data_AF-A0A955NRF6-F1
#
_entry.id   AF-A0A955NRF6-F1
#
_cell.length_a   1.000
_cell.length_b   1.000
_cell.length_c   1.000
_cell.angle_alpha   90.00
_cell.angle_beta   90.00
_cell.angle_gamma   90.00
#
_symmetry.space_group_name_H-M   'P 1'
#
loop_
_entity.id
_entity.type
_entity.pdbx_description
1 polymer ?
#
loop_
_entity_poly.entity_id
_entity_poly.type
_entity_poly.pdbx_seq_one_letter_code
_entity_poly.pdbx_strand_id
1 'polypeptide(L)'
;FYLYNARFPKRAEGYDWEKYLPGNTSETLWKEYLPFSALPLVVNPESGFVISCNNTPYRCTLGEDNPKPENFSKTLGIETHMTNRALRALELYGGDESITTEEFYDYKYDLLYSEESEVAQAARMIASVTDAEDPLVREGIELIRKWNLGTELDNRSTAIAL
;
A
#
# COMPACT_ATOMS: atom_id res chain seq x y z
N PHE A 1 -3.05 13.34 13.00
CA PHE A 1 -4.43 12.82 12.86
C PHE A 1 -4.61 12.31 11.44
N TYR A 2 -5.14 11.11 11.27
CA TYR A 2 -5.51 10.51 9.99
C TYR A 2 -6.94 9.98 10.08
N LEU A 3 -7.67 10.07 8.96
CA LEU A 3 -9.03 9.57 8.83
C LEU A 3 -9.21 8.94 7.44
N TYR A 4 -9.67 7.69 7.42
CA TYR A 4 -10.23 7.11 6.21
C TYR A 4 -11.67 7.63 6.05
N ASN A 5 -11.80 8.74 5.32
CA ASN A 5 -13.07 9.44 5.20
C ASN A 5 -13.94 8.86 4.08
N ALA A 6 -15.10 8.31 4.45
CA ALA A 6 -16.10 7.85 3.50
C ALA A 6 -17.49 7.92 4.13
N ARG A 7 -18.52 7.91 3.27
CA ARG A 7 -19.92 7.79 3.69
C ARG A 7 -20.38 6.34 3.56
N PHE A 8 -20.00 5.50 4.52
CA PHE A 8 -20.30 4.07 4.47
C PHE A 8 -21.76 3.75 4.77
N PRO A 9 -22.50 3.11 3.85
CA PRO A 9 -23.83 2.63 4.16
C PRO A 9 -23.78 1.44 5.13
N LYS A 10 -24.72 1.40 6.08
CA LYS A 10 -24.90 0.25 6.96
C LYS A 10 -25.62 -0.86 6.19
N ARG A 11 -24.82 -1.77 5.64
CA ARG A 11 -25.24 -2.84 4.74
C ARG A 11 -25.51 -4.14 5.50
N ALA A 12 -26.38 -4.98 4.95
CA ALA A 12 -26.56 -6.34 5.41
C ALA A 12 -25.33 -7.20 5.07
N GLU A 13 -24.94 -8.07 6.00
CA GLU A 13 -23.92 -9.08 5.78
C GLU A 13 -24.43 -10.20 4.84
N GLY A 14 -23.50 -11.02 4.33
CA GLY A 14 -23.84 -12.18 3.50
C GLY A 14 -24.08 -11.87 2.01
N TYR A 15 -23.99 -10.60 1.62
CA TYR A 15 -24.04 -10.15 0.23
C TYR A 15 -22.66 -9.72 -0.26
N ASP A 16 -22.39 -9.99 -1.54
CA ASP A 16 -21.25 -9.45 -2.27
C ASP A 16 -21.64 -8.09 -2.88
N TRP A 17 -21.31 -7.01 -2.17
CA TRP A 17 -21.69 -5.64 -2.53
C TRP A 17 -20.92 -5.07 -3.73
N GLU A 18 -19.97 -5.81 -4.30
CA GLU A 18 -19.30 -5.44 -5.56
C GLU A 18 -20.08 -5.93 -6.80
N LYS A 19 -21.11 -6.76 -6.60
CA LYS A 19 -21.90 -7.39 -7.67
C LYS A 19 -23.33 -6.83 -7.76
N TYR A 20 -24.04 -7.30 -8.78
CA TYR A 20 -25.49 -7.12 -8.87
C TYR A 20 -26.18 -7.83 -7.70
N LEU A 21 -27.06 -7.10 -7.01
CA LEU A 21 -27.76 -7.58 -5.83
C LEU A 21 -29.24 -7.88 -6.14
N PRO A 22 -29.88 -8.79 -5.38
CA PRO A 22 -31.32 -8.99 -5.47
C PRO A 22 -32.10 -7.68 -5.25
N GLY A 23 -32.88 -7.28 -6.26
CA GLY A 23 -33.73 -6.08 -6.22
C GLY A 23 -35.16 -6.32 -5.71
N ASN A 24 -35.46 -7.55 -5.28
CA ASN A 24 -36.78 -7.99 -4.82
C ASN A 24 -36.84 -8.29 -3.31
N THR A 25 -35.83 -7.86 -2.55
CA THR A 25 -35.77 -7.98 -1.09
C THR A 25 -35.45 -6.63 -0.46
N SER A 26 -35.96 -6.39 0.75
CA SER A 26 -35.60 -5.20 1.53
C SER A 26 -34.23 -5.30 2.19
N GLU A 27 -33.63 -6.49 2.26
CA GLU A 27 -32.33 -6.72 2.90
C GLU A 27 -31.18 -5.99 2.19
N THR A 28 -31.24 -5.87 0.87
CA THR A 28 -30.23 -5.18 0.05
C THR A 28 -30.45 -3.66 -0.01
N LEU A 29 -31.53 -3.16 0.59
CA LEU A 29 -31.88 -1.75 0.64
C LEU A 29 -31.41 -1.13 1.98
N TRP A 30 -30.16 -0.65 2.01
CA TRP A 30 -29.63 0.08 3.16
C TRP A 30 -30.36 1.42 3.35
N LYS A 31 -30.52 1.86 4.61
CA LYS A 31 -31.26 3.10 4.96
C LYS A 31 -30.46 4.07 5.81
N GLU A 32 -29.34 3.61 6.36
CA GLU A 32 -28.52 4.34 7.31
C GLU A 32 -27.07 4.33 6.85
N TYR A 33 -26.30 5.27 7.39
CA TYR A 33 -24.85 5.34 7.22
C TYR A 33 -24.18 5.16 8.57
N LEU A 34 -22.97 4.64 8.55
CA LEU A 34 -22.15 4.56 9.75
C LEU A 34 -21.82 5.98 10.27
N PRO A 35 -21.79 6.17 11.60
CA PRO A 35 -21.35 7.43 12.19
C PRO A 35 -19.83 7.61 12.03
N PHE A 36 -19.36 8.85 12.19
CA PHE A 36 -17.93 9.19 12.16
C PHE A 36 -17.07 8.32 13.08
N SER A 37 -17.56 8.01 14.29
CA SER A 37 -16.86 7.19 15.28
C SER A 37 -16.66 5.73 14.87
N ALA A 38 -17.29 5.28 13.78
CA ALA A 38 -17.13 3.94 13.22
C ALA A 38 -16.18 3.91 12.00
N LEU A 39 -15.59 5.04 11.62
CA LEU A 39 -14.61 5.12 10.53
C LEU A 39 -13.20 4.77 11.02
N PRO A 40 -12.35 4.14 10.19
CA PRO A 40 -10.95 3.96 10.51
C PRO A 40 -10.25 5.31 10.69
N LEU A 41 -9.60 5.52 11.82
CA LEU A 41 -8.90 6.76 12.15
C LEU A 41 -7.69 6.48 13.05
N VAL A 42 -6.70 7.38 13.02
CA VAL A 42 -5.51 7.34 13.88
C VAL A 42 -5.28 8.73 14.47
N VAL A 43 -5.11 8.81 15.79
CA VAL A 43 -4.92 10.07 16.51
C VAL A 43 -3.62 10.00 17.30
N ASN A 44 -2.67 10.90 16.98
CA ASN A 44 -1.38 11.05 17.67
C ASN A 44 -0.74 9.70 18.03
N PRO A 45 -0.44 8.85 17.03
CA PRO A 45 0.12 7.53 17.28
C PRO A 45 1.48 7.65 17.97
N GLU A 46 1.87 6.64 18.73
CA GLU A 46 3.14 6.59 19.46
C GLU A 46 4.34 6.73 18.53
N SER A 47 4.26 6.22 17.29
CA SER A 47 5.32 6.38 16.30
C SER A 47 5.47 7.80 15.75
N GLY A 48 4.61 8.75 16.14
CA GLY A 48 4.80 10.18 15.87
C GLY A 48 4.46 10.67 14.46
N PHE A 49 4.03 9.78 13.54
CA PHE A 49 3.69 10.16 12.17
C PHE A 49 2.44 9.44 11.65
N VAL A 50 1.86 9.93 10.56
CA VAL A 50 0.83 9.22 9.78
C VAL A 50 1.09 9.42 8.29
N ILE A 51 0.84 8.39 7.49
CA ILE A 51 0.96 8.44 6.02
C ILE A 51 -0.30 7.94 5.35
N SER A 52 -0.57 8.48 4.16
CA SER A 52 -1.56 7.93 3.24
C SER A 52 -1.04 8.06 1.82
N CYS A 53 -0.71 6.93 1.24
CA CYS A 53 -0.24 6.83 -0.13
C CYS A 53 -1.14 5.88 -0.94
N ASN A 54 -2.46 6.05 -0.78
CA ASN A 54 -3.50 5.16 -1.32
C ASN A 54 -3.40 3.71 -0.80
N ASN A 55 -2.80 3.53 0.37
CA ASN A 55 -2.76 2.25 1.06
C ASN A 55 -3.97 2.04 1.96
N THR A 56 -4.12 0.80 2.41
CA THR A 56 -5.09 0.41 3.44
C THR A 56 -4.99 1.29 4.69
N PRO A 57 -6.11 1.73 5.28
CA PRO A 57 -6.10 2.51 6.51
C PRO A 57 -5.59 1.72 7.72
N TYR A 58 -5.45 0.40 7.59
CA TYR A 58 -4.93 -0.49 8.62
C TYR A 58 -3.39 -0.46 8.73
N ARG A 59 -2.71 0.29 7.86
CA ARG A 59 -1.25 0.50 7.88
C ARG A 59 -0.89 1.93 7.49
N CYS A 60 -1.35 2.90 8.27
CA CYS A 60 -1.07 4.33 8.09
C CYS A 60 -0.01 4.87 9.05
N THR A 61 0.46 4.06 9.99
CA THR A 61 1.48 4.39 10.98
C THR A 61 2.24 3.11 11.36
N LEU A 62 3.25 3.19 12.24
CA LEU A 62 3.83 2.00 12.86
C LEU A 62 3.15 1.65 14.18
N GLY A 63 3.23 0.37 14.56
CA GLY A 63 2.73 -0.13 15.83
C GLY A 63 1.21 -0.37 15.89
N GLU A 64 0.72 -0.53 17.12
CA GLU A 64 -0.64 -0.99 17.45
C GLU A 64 -1.73 0.08 17.31
N ASP A 65 -1.35 1.35 17.10
CA ASP A 65 -2.31 2.45 16.93
C ASP A 65 -3.06 2.41 15.59
N ASN A 66 -2.65 1.53 14.67
CA ASN A 66 -3.39 1.30 13.44
C ASN A 66 -4.78 0.67 13.74
N PRO A 67 -5.83 1.03 12.99
CA PRO A 67 -7.12 0.37 13.09
C PRO A 67 -6.98 -1.12 12.73
N LYS A 68 -7.64 -1.97 13.51
CA LYS A 68 -7.60 -3.43 13.32
C LYS A 68 -8.67 -3.88 12.31
N PRO A 69 -8.33 -4.55 11.20
CA PRO A 69 -9.29 -4.91 10.15
C PRO A 69 -10.52 -5.67 10.66
N GLU A 70 -10.34 -6.52 11.66
CA GLU A 70 -11.40 -7.33 12.29
C GLU A 70 -12.50 -6.50 12.98
N ASN A 71 -12.24 -5.23 13.28
CA ASN A 71 -13.23 -4.33 13.86
C ASN A 71 -14.17 -3.72 12.82
N PHE A 72 -13.93 -3.99 11.53
CA PHE A 72 -14.68 -3.41 10.43
C PHE A 72 -15.39 -4.49 9.61
N SER A 73 -16.65 -4.22 9.26
CA SER A 73 -17.40 -5.12 8.39
C SER A 73 -16.77 -5.18 7.00
N LYS A 74 -16.72 -6.37 6.40
CA LYS A 74 -16.28 -6.56 5.02
C LYS A 74 -17.19 -5.81 4.02
N THR A 75 -18.44 -5.55 4.38
CA THR A 75 -19.40 -4.79 3.54
C THR A 75 -19.01 -3.34 3.32
N LEU A 76 -18.04 -2.82 4.10
CA LEU A 76 -17.53 -1.45 3.93
C LEU A 76 -16.64 -1.32 2.69
N GLY A 77 -16.05 -2.41 2.20
CA GLY A 77 -15.19 -2.37 1.01
C GLY A 77 -13.94 -1.52 1.20
N ILE A 78 -13.40 -1.47 2.43
CA ILE A 78 -12.17 -0.74 2.75
C ILE A 78 -10.99 -1.41 2.05
N GLU A 79 -10.13 -0.62 1.41
CA GLU A 79 -8.96 -1.13 0.69
C GLU A 79 -8.02 -1.88 1.63
N THR A 80 -7.48 -3.00 1.15
CA THR A 80 -6.58 -3.88 1.88
C THR A 80 -5.16 -3.90 1.32
N HIS A 81 -4.90 -3.16 0.23
CA HIS A 81 -3.63 -3.18 -0.47
C HIS A 81 -2.64 -2.15 0.08
N MET A 82 -1.35 -2.43 -0.15
CA MET A 82 -0.25 -1.48 0.06
C MET A 82 0.29 -1.05 -1.30
N THR A 83 0.74 0.20 -1.40
CA THR A 83 1.46 0.69 -2.58
C THR A 83 2.95 0.75 -2.29
N ASN A 84 3.80 0.71 -3.32
CA ASN A 84 5.25 0.92 -3.14
C ASN A 84 5.53 2.20 -2.34
N ARG A 85 4.85 3.29 -2.68
CA ARG A 85 5.01 4.59 -2.02
C ARG A 85 4.61 4.55 -0.55
N ALA A 86 3.60 3.76 -0.18
CA ALA A 86 3.23 3.57 1.22
C ALA A 86 4.28 2.75 1.98
N LEU A 87 4.79 1.68 1.37
CA LEU A 87 5.87 0.86 1.95
C LEU A 87 7.13 1.70 2.17
N ARG A 88 7.58 2.42 1.14
CA ARG A 88 8.74 3.33 1.22
C ARG A 88 8.54 4.42 2.27
N ALA A 89 7.35 5.02 2.35
CA ALA A 89 7.07 6.02 3.37
C ALA A 89 7.14 5.42 4.79
N LEU A 90 6.61 4.21 5.02
CA LEU A 90 6.73 3.55 6.32
C LEU A 90 8.19 3.21 6.67
N GLU A 91 9.00 2.78 5.69
CA GLU A 91 10.42 2.48 5.88
C GLU A 91 11.24 3.73 6.22
N LEU A 92 10.98 4.85 5.54
CA LEU A 92 11.69 6.12 5.77
C LEU A 92 11.24 6.79 7.07
N TYR A 93 9.96 7.16 7.17
CA TYR A 93 9.43 7.88 8.34
C TYR A 93 9.41 7.03 9.60
N GLY A 94 9.31 5.70 9.47
CA GLY A 94 9.31 4.78 10.59
C GLY A 94 10.69 4.28 11.00
N GLY A 95 11.71 4.47 10.16
CA GLY A 95 13.10 4.11 10.46
C GLY A 95 13.91 5.24 11.10
N ASP A 96 13.36 6.46 11.17
CA ASP A 96 14.01 7.64 11.72
C ASP A 96 13.16 8.29 12.82
N GLU A 97 13.73 8.38 14.02
CA GLU A 97 13.08 8.94 15.20
C GLU A 97 13.24 10.48 15.32
N SER A 98 14.10 11.11 14.50
CA SER A 98 14.48 12.52 14.65
C SER A 98 14.64 13.25 13.30
N ILE A 99 13.64 13.09 12.43
CA ILE A 99 13.61 13.65 11.08
C ILE A 99 13.83 15.17 11.09
N THR A 100 14.91 15.60 10.46
CA THR A 100 15.21 17.01 10.18
C THR A 100 14.40 17.54 8.99
N THR A 101 14.40 18.86 8.80
CA THR A 101 13.74 19.47 7.63
C THR A 101 14.39 19.01 6.32
N GLU A 102 15.70 18.82 6.29
CA GLU A 102 16.42 18.36 5.09
C GLU A 102 16.06 16.92 4.75
N GLU A 103 16.09 16.02 5.73
CA GLU A 103 15.66 14.61 5.58
C GLU A 103 14.21 14.51 5.12
N PHE A 104 13.31 15.35 5.66
CA PHE A 104 11.92 15.39 5.19
C PHE A 104 11.80 15.68 3.69
N TYR A 105 12.62 16.58 3.16
CA TYR A 105 12.67 16.84 1.72
C TYR A 105 13.30 15.69 0.96
N ASP A 106 14.39 15.12 1.45
CA ASP A 106 15.05 13.98 0.81
C ASP A 106 14.09 12.78 0.70
N TYR A 107 13.34 12.49 1.76
CA TYR A 107 12.34 11.41 1.76
C TYR A 107 11.19 11.64 0.78
N LYS A 108 10.78 12.90 0.61
CA LYS A 108 9.76 13.27 -0.39
C LYS A 108 10.22 12.98 -1.81
N TYR A 109 11.51 13.11 -2.08
CA TYR A 109 12.13 12.87 -3.39
C TYR A 109 12.84 11.52 -3.49
N ASP A 110 12.58 10.59 -2.57
CA ASP A 110 13.04 9.21 -2.63
C ASP A 110 12.59 8.55 -3.95
N LEU A 111 13.54 7.89 -4.62
CA LEU A 111 13.36 7.28 -5.94
C LEU A 111 13.44 5.75 -5.90
N LEU A 112 13.35 5.14 -4.72
CA LEU A 112 13.52 3.71 -4.54
C LEU A 112 12.18 2.96 -4.52
N TYR A 113 12.22 1.70 -4.97
CA TYR A 113 11.20 0.72 -4.64
C TYR A 113 11.54 0.03 -3.32
N SER A 114 10.52 -0.21 -2.50
CA SER A 114 10.62 -1.05 -1.30
C SER A 114 10.93 -2.48 -1.72
N GLU A 115 11.76 -3.18 -0.93
CA GLU A 115 12.01 -4.60 -1.15
C GLU A 115 10.74 -5.46 -0.99
N GLU A 116 9.75 -4.98 -0.22
CA GLU A 116 8.44 -5.62 -0.05
C GLU A 116 7.49 -5.36 -1.23
N SER A 117 7.80 -4.42 -2.12
CA SER A 117 6.93 -4.05 -3.23
C SER A 117 6.73 -5.20 -4.23
N GLU A 118 5.58 -5.21 -4.91
CA GLU A 118 5.28 -6.19 -5.96
C GLU A 118 6.32 -6.14 -7.10
N VAL A 119 6.84 -4.94 -7.41
CA VAL A 119 7.89 -4.76 -8.42
C VAL A 119 9.20 -5.42 -7.99
N ALA A 120 9.62 -5.25 -6.74
CA ALA A 120 10.80 -5.93 -6.22
C ALA A 120 10.61 -7.46 -6.20
N GLN A 121 9.41 -7.95 -5.86
CA GLN A 121 9.08 -9.37 -5.93
C GLN A 121 9.16 -9.92 -7.36
N ALA A 122 8.61 -9.21 -8.34
CA ALA A 122 8.68 -9.57 -9.75
C ALA A 122 10.12 -9.57 -10.27
N ALA A 123 10.91 -8.54 -9.93
CA ALA A 123 12.32 -8.46 -10.27
C ALA A 123 13.11 -9.66 -9.72
N ARG A 124 12.89 -10.04 -8.46
CA ARG A 124 13.48 -11.25 -7.85
C ARG A 124 13.07 -12.53 -8.57
N MET A 125 11.80 -12.66 -8.96
CA MET A 125 11.30 -13.81 -9.72
C MET A 125 12.03 -13.92 -11.07
N ILE A 126 12.13 -12.83 -11.82
CA ILE A 126 12.83 -12.81 -13.11
C ILE A 126 14.33 -13.10 -12.93
N ALA A 127 14.96 -12.47 -11.92
CA ALA A 127 16.36 -12.68 -11.57
C ALA A 127 16.68 -14.13 -11.17
N SER A 128 15.68 -14.92 -10.77
CA SER A 128 15.87 -16.33 -10.41
C SER A 128 16.00 -17.28 -11.60
N VAL A 129 15.68 -16.84 -12.82
CA VAL A 129 15.74 -17.68 -14.03
C VAL A 129 17.21 -17.92 -14.43
N THR A 130 17.61 -19.19 -14.56
CA THR A 130 19.01 -19.58 -14.86
C THR A 130 19.19 -20.30 -16.20
N ASP A 131 18.11 -20.73 -16.84
CA ASP A 131 18.08 -21.63 -17.98
C ASP A 131 17.62 -20.95 -19.29
N ALA A 132 17.65 -19.62 -19.34
CA ALA A 132 17.31 -18.87 -20.56
C ALA A 132 18.28 -19.20 -21.71
N GLU A 133 17.75 -19.75 -22.81
CA GLU A 133 18.55 -20.13 -23.98
C GLU A 133 18.99 -18.92 -24.82
N ASP A 134 18.13 -17.92 -24.97
CA ASP A 134 18.39 -16.71 -25.76
C ASP A 134 19.45 -15.83 -25.06
N PRO A 135 20.59 -15.49 -25.72
CA PRO A 135 21.62 -14.63 -25.17
C PRO A 135 21.11 -13.24 -24.75
N LEU A 136 20.17 -12.65 -25.48
CA LEU A 136 19.61 -11.33 -25.19
C LEU A 136 18.74 -11.39 -23.93
N VAL A 137 17.97 -12.47 -23.75
CA VAL A 137 17.18 -12.69 -22.54
C VAL A 137 18.10 -12.86 -21.32
N ARG A 138 19.22 -13.58 -21.47
CA ARG A 138 20.24 -13.70 -20.41
C ARG A 138 20.81 -12.34 -20.01
N GLU A 139 21.14 -11.49 -20.99
CA GLU A 139 21.62 -10.13 -20.71
C GLU A 139 20.58 -9.30 -19.95
N GLY A 140 19.30 -9.36 -20.35
CA GLY A 140 18.20 -8.69 -19.65
C GLY A 140 18.05 -9.15 -18.19
N ILE A 141 18.12 -10.46 -17.94
CA ILE A 141 18.08 -11.01 -16.58
C ILE A 141 19.27 -10.52 -15.75
N GLU A 142 20.48 -10.46 -16.32
CA GLU A 142 21.67 -9.92 -15.63
C GLU A 142 21.53 -8.42 -15.30
N LEU A 143 20.85 -7.63 -16.13
CA LEU A 143 20.56 -6.24 -15.80
C LEU A 143 19.57 -6.12 -14.64
N ILE A 144 18.51 -6.94 -14.63
CA ILE A 144 17.54 -7.00 -13.53
C ILE A 144 18.21 -7.45 -12.23
N ARG A 145 19.12 -8.44 -12.27
CA ARG A 145 19.91 -8.89 -11.11
C ARG A 145 20.75 -7.77 -10.48
N LYS A 146 21.21 -6.82 -11.28
CA LYS A 146 22.03 -5.67 -10.84
C LYS A 146 21.19 -4.47 -10.42
N TRP A 147 19.90 -4.48 -10.68
CA TRP A 147 19.03 -3.38 -10.32
C TRP A 147 18.89 -3.28 -8.80
N ASN A 148 19.29 -2.13 -8.25
CA ASN A 148 19.22 -1.82 -6.82
C ASN A 148 17.83 -1.29 -6.39
N LEU A 149 16.79 -1.50 -7.21
CA LEU A 149 15.43 -0.98 -7.01
C LEU A 149 15.29 0.55 -7.12
N GLY A 150 16.36 1.28 -7.46
CA GLY A 150 16.34 2.73 -7.62
C GLY A 150 15.89 3.18 -9.01
N THR A 151 15.37 4.41 -9.12
CA THR A 151 14.93 5.01 -10.40
C THR A 151 15.69 6.28 -10.77
N GLU A 152 16.90 6.43 -10.24
CA GLU A 152 17.80 7.55 -10.51
C GLU A 152 18.25 7.57 -11.98
N LEU A 153 18.60 8.75 -12.47
CA LEU A 153 18.91 8.98 -13.89
C LEU A 153 20.10 8.14 -14.40
N ASP A 154 21.08 7.88 -13.55
CA ASP A 154 22.29 7.11 -13.87
C ASP A 154 22.08 5.58 -13.73
N ASN A 155 20.94 5.15 -13.21
CA ASN A 155 20.60 3.75 -13.05
C ASN A 155 20.16 3.11 -14.36
N ARG A 156 21.11 2.47 -15.04
CA ARG A 156 20.89 1.87 -16.36
C ARG A 156 20.03 0.61 -16.34
N SER A 157 19.90 -0.06 -15.20
CA SER A 157 19.07 -1.26 -15.09
C SER A 157 17.57 -0.94 -15.03
N THR A 158 17.21 0.26 -14.56
CA THR A 158 15.82 0.68 -14.35
C THR A 158 14.94 0.56 -15.59
N ALA A 159 15.47 0.95 -16.76
CA ALA A 159 14.70 0.95 -18.01
C ALA A 159 14.27 -0.45 -18.49
N ILE A 160 14.94 -1.50 -18.02
CA ILE A 160 14.57 -2.90 -18.32
C ILE A 160 13.73 -3.50 -17.19
N ALA A 161 13.88 -2.99 -15.96
CA ALA A 161 13.17 -3.50 -14.79
C ALA A 161 11.72 -2.98 -14.66
N LEU A 162 11.38 -1.86 -15.32
CA LEU A 162 10.08 -1.18 -15.26
C LEU A 162 9.34 -1.12 -16.61
#